data_AF-A0A4D7BD22-F1
#
_entry.id   AF-A0A4D7BD22-F1
#
_cell.length_a   1.000
_cell.length_b   1.000
_cell.length_c   1.000
_cell.angle_alpha   90.00
_cell.angle_beta   90.00
_cell.angle_gamma   90.00
#
_symmetry.space_group_name_H-M   'P 1'
#
loop_
_entity.id
_entity.type
_entity.pdbx_description
1 polymer ?
#
loop_
_entity_poly.entity_id
_entity_poly.type
_entity_poly.pdbx_seq_one_letter_code
_entity_poly.pdbx_strand_id
1 'polypeptide(L)'
;MIDFSRTRRVILAGAVVAAAMSAAQTSASATAFCAVKETSDGFVALRVAPDRNAATLARMKGGDEVMLRAGRRGVWQEVLYWPGGTRTAQPAASNGRRGWVHAQLIDICG
;
A
#
# COMPACT_ATOMS: atom_id res chain seq x y z
N MET A 1 -70.64 -27.06 -16.49
CA MET A 1 -71.87 -26.41 -15.99
C MET A 1 -71.77 -26.38 -14.47
N ILE A 2 -72.05 -25.22 -13.84
CA ILE A 2 -71.95 -24.84 -12.41
C ILE A 2 -70.49 -24.54 -11.97
N ASP A 3 -69.98 -23.32 -11.78
CA ASP A 3 -70.40 -21.97 -11.33
C ASP A 3 -69.93 -21.61 -9.91
N PHE A 4 -69.69 -20.31 -9.75
CA PHE A 4 -68.91 -19.52 -8.83
C PHE A 4 -69.07 -19.81 -7.33
N SER A 5 -68.00 -19.48 -6.61
CA SER A 5 -68.00 -18.61 -5.41
C SER A 5 -67.29 -19.22 -4.20
N ARG A 6 -66.05 -18.77 -3.96
CA ARG A 6 -65.66 -18.29 -2.63
C ARG A 6 -64.39 -17.46 -2.69
N THR A 7 -64.63 -16.18 -2.90
CA THR A 7 -63.83 -15.06 -2.44
C THR A 7 -63.41 -15.28 -0.99
N ARG A 8 -62.11 -15.45 -0.72
CA ARG A 8 -61.50 -14.96 0.51
C ARG A 8 -60.19 -14.27 0.15
N ARG A 9 -60.29 -12.95 0.03
CA ARG A 9 -59.15 -12.04 0.13
C ARG A 9 -58.55 -12.24 1.52
N VAL A 10 -57.29 -12.62 1.59
CA VAL A 10 -56.45 -12.36 2.76
C VAL A 10 -55.41 -11.34 2.31
N ILE A 11 -55.72 -10.08 2.59
CA ILE A 11 -54.74 -9.00 2.62
C ILE A 11 -54.00 -9.17 3.96
N LEU A 12 -52.66 -9.18 3.95
CA LEU A 12 -51.82 -8.40 4.87
C LEU A 12 -50.33 -8.74 4.67
N ALA A 13 -49.62 -7.76 4.12
CA ALA A 13 -48.33 -7.25 4.59
C ALA A 13 -47.28 -8.28 5.07
N GLY A 14 -46.50 -8.80 4.12
CA GLY A 14 -45.15 -9.28 4.40
C GLY A 14 -44.16 -8.12 4.34
N ALA A 15 -43.68 -7.68 5.50
CA ALA A 15 -42.82 -6.53 5.67
C ALA A 15 -41.46 -6.65 4.94
N VAL A 16 -41.09 -5.55 4.31
CA VAL A 16 -39.74 -5.14 3.88
C VAL A 16 -38.72 -5.40 5.00
N VAL A 17 -37.64 -6.15 4.72
CA VAL A 17 -36.22 -5.85 5.05
C VAL A 17 -35.35 -6.89 4.34
N ALA A 18 -34.87 -6.60 3.13
CA ALA A 18 -33.62 -7.19 2.64
C ALA A 18 -32.55 -6.12 2.88
N ALA A 19 -31.92 -6.21 4.05
CA ALA A 19 -30.87 -5.31 4.48
C ALA A 19 -29.78 -5.27 3.39
N ALA A 20 -29.56 -4.08 2.85
CA ALA A 20 -28.44 -3.78 1.99
C ALA A 20 -27.15 -4.05 2.77
N MET A 21 -26.54 -5.21 2.56
CA MET A 21 -25.17 -5.48 2.95
C MET A 21 -24.27 -4.67 2.02
N SER A 22 -24.21 -3.36 2.25
CA SER A 22 -23.14 -2.52 1.74
C SER A 22 -21.87 -2.94 2.49
N ALA A 23 -21.21 -3.99 1.97
CA ALA A 23 -19.87 -4.34 2.37
C ALA A 23 -19.00 -3.10 2.14
N ALA A 24 -18.63 -2.42 3.22
CA ALA A 24 -17.53 -1.48 3.20
C ALA A 24 -16.29 -2.28 2.79
N GLN A 25 -15.98 -2.26 1.50
CA GLN A 25 -14.75 -2.81 0.96
C GLN A 25 -13.62 -1.91 1.43
N THR A 26 -13.11 -2.16 2.63
CA THR A 26 -11.84 -1.60 3.07
C THR A 26 -10.78 -2.22 2.19
N SER A 27 -10.30 -1.48 1.18
CA SER A 27 -9.20 -1.92 0.34
C SER A 27 -8.00 -2.23 1.23
N ALA A 28 -7.60 -3.51 1.30
CA ALA A 28 -6.35 -3.88 1.93
C ALA A 28 -5.21 -3.26 1.11
N SER A 29 -4.64 -2.16 1.61
CA SER A 29 -3.43 -1.58 1.02
C SER A 29 -2.24 -2.38 1.52
N ALA A 30 -1.79 -3.36 0.74
CA ALA A 30 -0.51 -4.00 1.01
C ALA A 30 0.60 -2.93 1.02
N THR A 31 1.41 -2.90 2.08
CA THR A 31 2.60 -2.06 2.09
C THR A 31 3.59 -2.64 1.09
N ALA A 32 3.75 -1.98 -0.06
CA ALA A 32 4.65 -2.43 -1.11
C ALA A 32 6.11 -2.26 -0.67
N PHE A 33 6.84 -3.37 -0.67
CA PHE A 33 8.29 -3.36 -0.60
C PHE A 33 8.83 -3.48 -2.02
N CYS A 34 9.90 -2.76 -2.30
CA CYS A 34 10.50 -2.71 -3.62
C CYS A 34 12.00 -2.86 -3.51
N ALA A 35 12.60 -3.53 -4.49
CA ALA A 35 14.03 -3.67 -4.57
C ALA A 35 14.68 -2.35 -5.01
N VAL A 36 15.89 -2.08 -4.52
CA VAL A 36 16.77 -1.02 -5.00
C VAL A 36 17.52 -1.53 -6.23
N LYS A 37 17.56 -0.73 -7.30
CA LYS A 37 18.29 -1.09 -8.51
C LYS A 37 19.79 -1.14 -8.28
N GLU A 38 20.45 -2.03 -9.01
CA GLU A 38 21.91 -1.98 -9.16
C GLU A 38 22.31 -0.74 -9.97
N THR A 39 23.38 -0.08 -9.52
CA THR A 39 23.96 1.09 -10.17
C THR A 39 25.46 0.89 -10.34
N SER A 40 26.06 1.53 -11.34
CA SER A 40 27.49 1.39 -11.66
C SER A 40 28.43 1.86 -10.55
N ASP A 41 27.97 2.78 -9.70
CA ASP A 41 28.69 3.29 -8.52
C ASP A 41 28.45 2.44 -7.26
N GLY A 42 27.65 1.38 -7.37
CA GLY A 42 27.45 0.36 -6.34
C GLY A 42 26.53 0.75 -5.19
N PHE A 43 25.88 1.92 -5.23
CA PHE A 43 24.89 2.32 -4.22
C PHE A 43 23.86 3.33 -4.71
N VAL A 44 22.70 3.33 -4.05
CA VAL A 44 21.66 4.35 -4.18
C VAL A 44 21.58 5.17 -2.89
N ALA A 45 21.65 6.49 -3.01
CA ALA A 45 21.56 7.39 -1.85
C ALA A 45 20.11 7.56 -1.37
N LEU A 46 19.86 7.27 -0.10
CA LEU A 46 18.68 7.74 0.63
C LEU A 46 18.97 9.13 1.17
N ARG A 47 18.12 10.11 0.89
CA ARG A 47 18.37 11.52 1.22
C ARG A 47 17.38 12.09 2.22
N VAL A 48 17.80 13.12 2.96
CA VAL A 48 16.92 13.83 3.91
C VAL A 48 15.79 14.60 3.22
N ALA A 49 15.96 14.99 1.96
CA ALA A 49 15.03 15.81 1.18
C ALA A 49 15.04 15.37 -0.31
N PRO A 50 14.00 15.71 -1.10
CA PRO A 50 13.89 15.39 -2.53
C PRO A 50 14.78 16.29 -3.39
N ASP A 51 16.10 16.25 -3.15
CA ASP A 51 17.11 17.06 -3.81
C ASP A 51 18.39 16.23 -3.97
N ARG A 52 19.06 16.34 -5.13
CA ARG A 52 20.34 15.66 -5.42
C ARG A 52 21.48 16.14 -4.51
N ASN A 53 21.39 17.35 -3.96
CA ASN A 53 22.41 17.92 -3.08
C ASN A 53 22.09 17.74 -1.59
N ALA A 54 20.90 17.22 -1.26
CA ALA A 54 20.54 16.97 0.14
C ALA A 54 21.45 15.92 0.78
N ALA A 55 21.66 16.08 2.10
CA ALA A 55 22.46 15.15 2.89
C ALA A 55 21.99 13.70 2.73
N THR A 56 22.96 12.78 2.65
CA THR A 56 22.71 11.35 2.51
C THR A 56 22.48 10.73 3.89
N LEU A 57 21.30 10.15 4.10
CA LEU A 57 20.94 9.38 5.29
C LEU A 57 21.53 7.98 5.27
N ALA A 58 21.58 7.33 4.10
CA ALA A 58 22.12 5.99 3.95
C ALA A 58 22.55 5.73 2.50
N ARG A 59 23.46 4.76 2.32
CA ARG A 59 23.83 4.19 1.02
C ARG A 59 23.23 2.79 0.94
N MET A 60 22.23 2.61 0.09
CA MET A 60 21.53 1.35 -0.12
C MET A 60 22.23 0.58 -1.24
N LYS A 61 22.38 -0.73 -1.10
CA LYS A 61 22.96 -1.57 -2.15
C LYS A 61 21.87 -2.03 -3.13
N GLY A 62 22.26 -2.38 -4.35
CA GLY A 62 21.35 -3.07 -5.26
C GLY A 62 20.82 -4.36 -4.63
N GLY A 63 19.52 -4.62 -4.79
CA GLY A 63 18.82 -5.74 -4.16
C GLY A 63 18.34 -5.47 -2.72
N ASP A 64 18.77 -4.38 -2.06
CA ASP A 64 18.17 -3.97 -0.79
C ASP A 64 16.69 -3.66 -0.97
N GLU A 65 15.88 -3.86 0.07
CA GLU A 65 14.45 -3.56 0.04
C GLU A 65 14.14 -2.22 0.71
N VAL A 66 13.19 -1.49 0.12
CA VAL A 66 12.60 -0.28 0.69
C VAL A 66 11.10 -0.39 0.72
N MET A 67 10.47 0.16 1.75
CA MET A 67 9.01 0.27 1.83
C MET A 67 8.57 1.61 1.26
N LEU A 68 7.67 1.60 0.28
CA LEU A 68 7.12 2.84 -0.27
C LEU A 68 6.28 3.58 0.76
N ARG A 69 6.40 4.90 0.77
CA ARG A 69 5.54 5.82 1.53
C ARG A 69 4.73 6.69 0.56
N ALA A 70 3.69 7.34 1.06
CA ALA A 70 2.82 8.17 0.23
C ALA A 70 3.52 9.43 -0.34
N GLY A 71 4.68 9.83 0.19
CA GLY A 71 5.40 11.01 -0.28
C GLY A 71 5.92 10.86 -1.71
N ARG A 72 5.42 11.70 -2.62
CA ARG A 72 5.91 11.82 -4.01
C ARG A 72 6.16 13.29 -4.34
N ARG A 73 7.32 13.62 -4.90
CA ARG A 73 7.68 14.99 -5.32
C ARG A 73 8.47 14.94 -6.62
N GLY A 74 7.80 15.15 -7.75
CA GLY A 74 8.40 15.00 -9.07
C GLY A 74 9.00 13.59 -9.25
N VAL A 75 10.32 13.54 -9.50
CA VAL A 75 11.08 12.30 -9.67
C VAL A 75 11.48 11.60 -8.35
N TRP A 76 11.08 12.15 -7.20
CA TRP A 76 11.45 11.63 -5.88
C TRP A 76 10.32 10.83 -5.24
N GLN A 77 10.70 9.68 -4.69
CA GLN A 77 9.86 8.79 -3.92
C GLN A 77 10.31 8.79 -2.47
N GLU A 78 9.37 8.97 -1.55
CA GLU A 78 9.62 8.78 -0.14
C GLU A 78 9.57 7.29 0.22
N VAL A 79 10.55 6.83 0.98
CA VAL A 79 10.68 5.43 1.36
C VAL A 79 11.11 5.29 2.82
N LEU A 80 10.91 4.09 3.36
CA LEU A 80 11.50 3.63 4.61
C LEU A 80 12.50 2.51 4.30
N TYR A 81 13.71 2.61 4.84
CA TYR A 81 14.81 1.67 4.62
C TYR A 81 15.41 1.20 5.95
N TRP A 82 15.86 -0.05 6.04
CA TRP A 82 16.46 -0.63 7.25
C TRP A 82 17.91 -1.06 6.97
N PRO A 83 18.90 -0.19 7.28
CA PRO A 83 20.31 -0.54 7.08
C PRO A 83 20.71 -1.77 7.89
N GLY A 84 21.27 -2.77 7.24
CA GLY A 84 21.81 -3.97 7.89
C GLY A 84 20.76 -4.92 8.47
N GLY A 85 19.49 -4.81 8.10
CA GLY A 85 18.42 -5.69 8.56
C GLY A 85 17.47 -6.13 7.45
N THR A 86 16.75 -7.22 7.69
CA THR A 86 15.61 -7.65 6.86
C THR A 86 14.31 -7.10 7.44
N ARG A 87 13.34 -6.84 6.56
CA ARG A 87 11.95 -6.43 6.88
C ARG A 87 11.28 -7.30 7.97
N THR A 88 11.72 -8.54 8.11
CA THR A 88 11.14 -9.57 8.99
C THR A 88 11.64 -9.54 10.44
N ALA A 89 12.71 -8.80 10.75
CA ALA A 89 13.19 -8.69 12.12
C ALA A 89 12.30 -7.73 12.93
N GLN A 90 11.55 -8.25 13.89
CA GLN A 90 10.64 -7.45 14.72
C GLN A 90 11.38 -6.52 15.71
N PRO A 91 10.78 -5.36 16.04
CA PRO A 91 9.82 -4.65 15.22
C PRO A 91 10.59 -3.91 14.14
N ALA A 92 10.13 -4.00 12.88
CA ALA A 92 10.60 -3.21 11.74
C ALA A 92 10.45 -1.69 11.93
N ALA A 93 10.33 -1.18 13.15
CA ALA A 93 10.21 0.24 13.48
C ALA A 93 11.45 0.82 14.17
N SER A 94 12.33 0.02 14.78
CA SER A 94 13.33 0.58 15.71
C SER A 94 14.53 1.25 15.04
N ASN A 95 14.90 0.87 13.81
CA ASN A 95 16.06 1.42 13.09
C ASN A 95 15.76 1.86 11.64
N GLY A 96 14.48 1.97 11.27
CA GLY A 96 14.07 2.40 9.94
C GLY A 96 14.43 3.87 9.66
N ARG A 97 15.10 4.13 8.54
CA ARG A 97 15.42 5.47 8.05
C ARG A 97 14.41 5.88 6.99
N ARG A 98 13.63 6.92 7.30
CA ARG A 98 12.72 7.56 6.35
C ARG A 98 13.49 8.61 5.54
N GLY A 99 13.35 8.57 4.22
CA GLY A 99 14.01 9.54 3.35
C GLY A 99 13.51 9.48 1.91
N TRP A 100 14.23 10.15 1.03
CA TRP A 100 13.89 10.33 -0.38
C TRP A 100 14.92 9.65 -1.28
N VAL A 101 14.41 8.97 -2.30
CA VAL A 101 15.22 8.33 -3.34
C VAL A 101 14.67 8.71 -4.71
N HIS A 102 15.53 8.73 -5.72
CA HIS A 102 15.08 8.94 -7.10
C HIS A 102 14.24 7.74 -7.54
N ALA A 103 13.00 7.96 -7.95
CA ALA A 103 12.03 6.91 -8.19
C ALA A 103 12.47 5.89 -9.24
N GLN A 104 13.27 6.32 -10.23
CA GLN A 104 13.81 5.43 -11.26
C GLN A 104 14.84 4.43 -10.73
N LEU A 105 15.36 4.63 -9.51
CA LEU A 105 16.33 3.74 -8.85
C LEU A 105 15.65 2.71 -7.94
N ILE A 106 14.32 2.70 -7.90
CA ILE A 106 13.51 1.63 -7.31
C ILE A 106 13.08 0.71 -8.46
N ASP A 107 13.15 -0.59 -8.21
CA ASP A 107 12.79 -1.66 -9.16
C ASP A 107 11.45 -2.31 -8.81
N ILE A 108 11.27 -3.58 -9.20
CA ILE A 108 10.11 -4.40 -8.90
C ILE A 108 9.67 -4.33 -7.43
N CYS A 109 8.36 -4.27 -7.24
CA CYS A 109 7.71 -4.30 -5.94
C CYS A 109 6.88 -5.58 -5.80
N GLY A 110 6.82 -6.15 -4.59
CA GLY A 110 6.11 -7.40 -4.30
C GLY A 110 5.84 -7.61 -2.82
#